data_AF-A0A9D1ID40-F1
#
_entry.id   AF-A0A9D1ID40-F1
#
_cell.length_a   1.000
_cell.length_b   1.000
_cell.length_c   1.000
_cell.angle_alpha   90.00
_cell.angle_beta   90.00
_cell.angle_gamma   90.00
#
_symmetry.space_group_name_H-M   'P 1'
#
loop_
_entity.id
_entity.type
_entity.pdbx_description
1 polymer ?
#
loop_
_entity_poly.entity_id
_entity_poly.type
_entity_poly.pdbx_seq_one_letter_code
_entity_poly.pdbx_strand_id
1 'polypeptide(L)'
;MIFVPLKWIPYLLLLASLYGIFGEGDWGWIVGVIISAVWIYLRSSEKSTSTTEAGAQSASGTLSQKQEALCLQCGAENASGSVYCEKCGNRLAN
;
A
#
# COMPACT_ATOMS: atom_id res chain seq x y z
N MET A 1 -13.72 -8.26 17.80
CA MET A 1 -13.26 -7.23 16.85
C MET A 1 -14.37 -6.21 16.68
N ILE A 2 -14.20 -4.99 17.21
CA ILE A 2 -15.20 -3.92 17.08
C ILE A 2 -14.94 -3.25 15.72
N PHE A 3 -15.81 -3.50 14.75
CA PHE A 3 -15.74 -2.88 13.43
C PHE A 3 -16.36 -1.47 13.53
N VAL A 4 -15.54 -0.46 13.77
CA VAL A 4 -16.01 0.93 13.82
C VAL A 4 -16.05 1.49 12.40
N PRO A 5 -17.22 1.94 11.90
CA PRO A 5 -17.35 2.44 10.54
C PRO A 5 -16.56 3.76 10.35
N LEU A 6 -15.81 3.87 9.24
CA LEU A 6 -14.88 4.97 8.91
C LEU A 6 -15.50 6.39 9.05
N LYS A 7 -16.81 6.50 8.81
CA LYS A 7 -17.61 7.73 8.99
C LYS A 7 -17.68 8.26 10.43
N TRP A 8 -17.33 7.47 11.44
CA TRP A 8 -17.38 7.88 12.86
C TRP A 8 -16.04 8.39 13.41
N ILE A 9 -14.95 8.25 12.64
CA ILE A 9 -13.61 8.73 13.00
C ILE A 9 -13.59 10.21 13.40
N PRO A 10 -14.22 11.17 12.68
CA PRO A 10 -14.18 12.57 13.09
C PRO A 10 -14.93 12.81 14.40
N TYR A 11 -16.03 12.09 14.67
CA TYR A 11 -16.77 12.20 15.93
C TYR A 11 -15.98 11.62 17.11
N LEU A 12 -15.23 10.53 16.90
CA LEU A 12 -14.35 9.97 17.92
C LEU A 12 -13.16 10.87 18.24
N LEU A 13 -12.58 11.54 17.24
CA LEU A 13 -11.53 12.54 17.46
C LEU A 13 -12.06 13.77 18.23
N LEU A 14 -13.28 14.20 17.93
CA LEU A 14 -13.93 15.30 18.63
C LEU A 14 -14.29 14.91 20.07
N LEU A 15 -14.79 13.69 20.27
CA LEU A 15 -15.07 13.13 21.59
C LEU A 15 -13.79 12.95 22.41
N ALA A 16 -12.70 12.44 21.81
CA ALA A 16 -11.40 12.33 22.46
C ALA A 16 -10.80 13.70 22.79
N SER A 17 -11.03 14.72 21.96
CA SER A 17 -10.63 16.10 22.27
C SER A 17 -11.46 16.67 23.42
N LEU A 18 -12.77 16.45 23.43
CA LEU A 18 -13.66 16.86 24.53
C LEU A 18 -13.32 16.17 25.86
N TYR A 19 -13.02 14.86 25.81
CA TYR A 19 -12.57 14.10 27.00
C TYR A 19 -11.14 14.45 27.41
N GLY A 20 -10.27 14.83 26.46
CA GLY A 20 -8.89 15.23 26.72
C GLY A 20 -8.77 16.60 27.40
N ILE A 21 -9.77 17.48 27.26
CA ILE A 21 -9.76 18.83 27.84
C ILE A 21 -10.18 18.84 29.33
N PHE A 22 -10.89 17.82 29.83
CA PHE A 22 -11.42 17.77 31.21
C PHE A 22 -10.79 16.70 32.12
N GLY A 23 -9.64 16.15 31.76
CA GLY A 23 -8.93 15.16 32.57
C GLY A 23 -7.94 15.81 33.54
N GLU A 24 -8.40 16.38 34.65
CA GLU A 24 -7.58 16.82 35.80
C GLU A 24 -6.97 15.63 36.58
N GLY A 25 -6.25 14.77 35.88
CA GLY A 25 -5.43 13.72 36.46
C GLY A 25 -4.05 13.75 35.83
N ASP A 26 -3.03 13.49 36.64
CA ASP A 26 -1.59 13.44 36.32
C ASP A 26 -1.22 12.33 35.31
N TRP A 27 -2.05 12.09 34.29
CA TRP A 27 -1.89 11.05 33.27
C TRP A 27 -1.50 11.64 31.91
N GLY A 28 -1.51 12.96 31.74
CA GLY A 28 -1.16 13.62 30.49
C GLY A 28 0.26 13.29 30.00
N TRP A 29 1.22 13.21 30.93
CA TRP A 29 2.60 12.83 30.60
C TRP A 29 2.71 11.34 30.23
N ILE A 30 1.95 10.45 30.88
CA ILE A 30 1.91 9.02 30.55
C ILE A 30 1.35 8.82 29.14
N VAL A 31 0.26 9.50 28.80
CA VAL A 31 -0.32 9.45 27.45
C VAL A 31 0.66 10.03 26.42
N GLY A 32 1.36 11.11 26.73
CA GLY A 32 2.41 11.67 25.87
C GLY A 32 3.59 10.72 25.63
N VAL A 33 4.03 9.99 26.66
CA VAL A 33 5.09 8.97 26.56
C VAL A 33 4.64 7.79 25.71
N ILE A 34 3.41 7.31 25.92
CA ILE A 34 2.86 6.18 25.14
C ILE A 34 2.71 6.57 23.67
N ILE A 35 2.14 7.75 23.37
CA ILE A 35 2.01 8.24 21.98
C ILE A 35 3.38 8.39 21.32
N SER A 36 4.37 8.93 22.03
CA SER A 36 5.74 9.08 21.52
C SER A 36 6.41 7.73 21.26
N ALA A 37 6.26 6.76 22.17
CA ALA A 37 6.82 5.43 22.01
C ALA A 37 6.17 4.68 20.83
N VAL A 38 4.85 4.78 20.68
CA VAL A 38 4.11 4.19 19.54
C VAL A 38 4.53 4.84 18.23
N TRP A 39 4.66 6.17 18.18
CA TRP A 39 5.11 6.89 16.98
C TRP A 39 6.54 6.51 16.58
N ILE A 40 7.46 6.40 17.55
CA ILE A 40 8.84 5.94 17.32
C ILE A 40 8.86 4.49 16.81
N TYR A 41 8.06 3.61 17.40
CA TYR A 41 7.96 2.21 17.01
C TYR A 41 7.42 2.04 15.58
N LEU A 42 6.34 2.75 15.24
CA LEU A 42 5.76 2.71 13.89
C LEU A 42 6.74 3.26 12.85
N ARG A 43 7.44 4.36 13.15
CA ARG A 43 8.50 4.91 12.29
C ARG A 43 9.68 3.95 12.09
N SER A 44 10.00 3.16 13.11
CA SER A 44 11.02 2.10 13.01
C SER A 44 10.55 0.92 12.14
N SER A 45 9.25 0.62 12.16
CA SER A 45 8.66 -0.43 11.33
C SER A 45 8.63 -0.07 9.84
N GLU A 46 8.45 1.22 9.49
CA GLU A 46 8.53 1.70 8.10
C GLU A 46 9.92 1.47 7.49
N LYS A 47 10.98 1.44 8.33
CA LYS A 47 12.36 1.23 7.88
C LYS A 47 12.69 -0.22 7.52
N SER A 48 11.77 -1.17 7.71
CA SER A 48 11.98 -2.59 7.39
C SER A 48 11.47 -3.01 6.01
N THR A 49 10.77 -2.13 5.27
CA THR A 49 10.19 -2.48 3.96
C THR A 49 10.75 -1.66 2.80
N SER A 50 11.91 -1.02 2.99
CA SER A 50 12.64 -0.40 1.87
C SER A 50 14.15 -0.44 2.07
N THR A 51 14.79 -1.30 1.26
CA THR A 51 16.20 -1.19 0.81
C THR A 51 17.24 -1.60 1.86
N THR A 52 17.87 -2.79 1.82
CA THR A 52 18.61 -3.33 0.67
C THR A 52 19.02 -4.80 0.87
N GLU A 53 18.96 -5.55 -0.22
CA GLU A 53 19.55 -6.87 -0.43
C GLU A 53 21.09 -6.78 -0.53
N ALA A 54 21.78 -7.77 0.04
CA ALA A 54 23.05 -8.29 -0.46
C ALA A 54 23.07 -9.80 -0.13
N GLY A 55 22.68 -10.73 -1.00
CA GLY A 55 22.69 -10.67 -2.45
C GLY A 55 21.40 -11.06 -3.15
N ALA A 56 21.41 -10.66 -4.42
CA ALA A 56 20.46 -10.91 -5.50
C ALA A 56 19.36 -9.86 -5.70
N GLN A 57 19.78 -8.80 -6.40
CA GLN A 57 19.12 -8.19 -7.57
C GLN A 57 18.50 -6.79 -7.41
N SER A 58 19.41 -5.83 -7.54
CA SER A 58 19.20 -4.53 -8.15
C SER A 58 18.43 -4.55 -9.48
N ALA A 59 17.71 -3.44 -9.68
CA ALA A 59 17.30 -2.83 -10.94
C ALA A 59 16.03 -3.35 -11.63
N SER A 60 15.09 -2.41 -11.82
CA SER A 60 13.98 -2.44 -12.77
C SER A 60 12.72 -3.19 -12.32
N GLY A 61 11.81 -2.42 -11.72
CA GLY A 61 10.40 -2.75 -11.60
C GLY A 61 9.56 -1.60 -12.14
N THR A 62 9.83 -1.19 -13.38
CA THR A 62 8.85 -0.49 -14.21
C THR A 62 7.50 -1.19 -13.99
N LEU A 63 6.44 -0.41 -13.85
CA LEU A 63 5.10 -0.83 -14.24
C LEU A 63 5.17 -1.24 -15.73
N SER A 64 5.73 -2.40 -16.02
CA SER A 64 5.43 -3.20 -17.19
C SER A 64 4.26 -4.04 -16.71
N GLN A 65 3.10 -3.40 -16.51
CA GLN A 65 2.04 -3.50 -17.51
C GLN A 65 2.02 -4.94 -18.02
N LYS A 66 1.18 -5.76 -17.37
CA LYS A 66 0.50 -6.85 -18.05
C LYS A 66 -0.29 -6.21 -19.19
N GLN A 67 0.42 -5.85 -20.26
CA GLN A 67 -0.11 -5.18 -21.42
C GLN A 67 -0.67 -6.29 -22.31
N GLU A 68 -1.98 -6.48 -22.25
CA GLU A 68 -2.66 -7.38 -23.18
C GLU A 68 -2.35 -6.92 -24.60
N ALA A 69 -1.72 -7.80 -25.38
CA ALA A 69 -1.19 -7.46 -26.68
C ALA A 69 -2.26 -7.80 -27.73
N LEU A 70 -2.83 -6.76 -28.33
CA LEU A 70 -3.80 -6.92 -29.41
C LEU A 70 -3.08 -7.33 -30.70
N CYS A 71 -3.56 -8.39 -31.36
CA CYS A 71 -3.03 -8.79 -32.65
C CYS A 71 -3.46 -7.79 -33.73
N LEU A 72 -2.51 -7.09 -34.36
CA LEU A 72 -2.78 -6.17 -35.48
C LEU A 72 -3.28 -6.85 -36.76
N GLN A 73 -3.24 -8.19 -36.83
CA GLN A 73 -3.64 -8.96 -38.01
C GLN A 73 -5.08 -9.46 -37.93
N CYS A 74 -5.56 -9.83 -36.74
CA CYS A 74 -6.91 -10.37 -36.57
C CYS A 74 -7.72 -9.68 -35.46
N GLY A 75 -7.14 -8.72 -34.74
CA GLY A 75 -7.79 -8.00 -33.64
C GLY A 75 -7.97 -8.83 -32.36
N ALA A 76 -7.39 -10.02 -32.26
CA ALA A 76 -7.52 -10.85 -31.07
C ALA A 76 -6.65 -10.34 -29.92
N GLU A 77 -7.22 -10.29 -28.73
CA GLU A 77 -6.50 -10.05 -27.49
C GLU A 77 -5.71 -11.31 -27.12
N ASN A 78 -4.40 -11.17 -26.93
CA ASN A 78 -3.55 -12.27 -26.45
C ASN A 78 -2.88 -11.88 -25.12
N ALA A 79 -2.55 -12.90 -24.34
CA ALA A 79 -1.86 -12.72 -23.07
C ALA A 79 -0.51 -12.01 -23.25
N SER A 80 -0.19 -11.11 -22.32
CA SER A 80 1.08 -10.40 -22.29
C SER A 80 2.24 -11.40 -22.27
N GLY A 81 3.09 -11.36 -23.31
CA GLY A 81 4.22 -12.28 -23.47
C GLY A 81 4.02 -13.40 -24.50
N SER A 82 2.84 -13.52 -25.12
CA SER A 82 2.64 -14.46 -26.24
C SER A 82 3.41 -13.98 -27.49
N VAL A 83 4.30 -14.82 -28.02
CA VAL A 83 5.07 -14.53 -29.25
C VAL A 83 4.18 -14.66 -30.50
N TYR A 84 3.15 -15.49 -30.42
CA TYR A 84 2.24 -15.81 -31.51
C TYR A 84 0.79 -15.67 -31.06
N CYS A 85 -0.06 -15.28 -31.99
CA CYS A 85 -1.49 -15.10 -31.74
C CYS A 85 -2.14 -16.46 -31.60
N GLU A 86 -2.88 -16.68 -30.51
CA GLU A 86 -3.61 -17.93 -30.27
C GLU A 86 -4.78 -18.12 -31.24
N LYS A 87 -5.19 -17.06 -31.94
CA LYS A 87 -6.29 -17.10 -32.92
C LYS A 87 -5.81 -17.31 -34.36
N CYS A 88 -4.79 -16.59 -34.81
CA CYS A 88 -4.38 -16.59 -36.22
C CYS A 88 -2.96 -17.14 -36.45
N GLY A 89 -2.18 -17.40 -35.40
CA GLY A 89 -0.81 -17.90 -35.51
C GLY A 89 0.21 -16.86 -35.98
N ASN A 90 -0.20 -15.64 -36.34
CA ASN A 90 0.74 -14.57 -36.68
C ASN A 90 1.57 -14.14 -35.47
N ARG A 91 2.81 -13.72 -35.74
CA ARG A 91 3.72 -13.20 -34.72
C ARG A 91 3.19 -11.87 -34.18
N LEU A 92 3.11 -11.75 -32.85
CA LEU A 92 2.79 -10.47 -32.21
C LEU A 92 4.01 -9.57 -32.27
N ALA A 93 3.83 -8.36 -32.80
CA ALA A 93 4.78 -7.27 -32.64
C ALA A 93 4.51 -6.64 -31.26
N ASN A 94 5.07 -7.26 -30.23
CA ASN A 94 5.20 -6.65 -28.90
C ASN A 94 6.21 -5.49 -28.97
#